data_AF-A0AB34KLJ3-F1
#
_entry.id   AF-A0AB34KLJ3-F1
#
_cell.length_a   1.000
_cell.length_b   1.000
_cell.length_c   1.000
_cell.angle_alpha   90.00
_cell.angle_beta   90.00
_cell.angle_gamma   90.00
#
_symmetry.space_group_name_H-M   'P 1'
#
loop_
_entity.id
_entity.type
_entity.pdbx_description
1 polymer ?
#
loop_
_entity_poly.entity_id
_entity_poly.type
_entity_poly.pdbx_seq_one_letter_code
_entity_poly.pdbx_strand_id
1 'polypeptide(L)'
;MLSLGQVLKGKIGSYKIGSYKITSKLENAIWLATAFSLIYGEHFHICQPDVGIDHEDYEIKILLRHVRHFGPFPISFQEIAGEEQLEIATWLMTNSPPETFRPFARTANKEVSEVDKRFLLKMMKLDPRARSRVEDLLNDVWFEED
;
A
#
# COMPACT_ATOMS: atom_id res chain seq x y z
N MET A 1 8.08 0.41 -15.92
CA MET A 1 7.22 -0.79 -15.79
C MET A 1 8.07 -1.84 -15.11
N LEU A 2 7.76 -2.18 -13.85
CA LEU A 2 8.55 -3.16 -13.08
C LEU A 2 8.17 -4.59 -13.50
N SER A 3 9.11 -5.53 -13.38
CA SER A 3 8.94 -6.91 -13.81
C SER A 3 9.16 -7.89 -12.66
N LEU A 4 8.38 -8.98 -12.66
CA LEU A 4 8.47 -10.05 -11.68
C LEU A 4 9.92 -10.56 -11.56
N GLY A 5 10.48 -10.54 -10.36
CA GLY A 5 11.87 -10.94 -10.11
C GLY A 5 12.91 -9.83 -10.28
N GLN A 6 12.50 -8.60 -10.57
CA GLN A 6 13.38 -7.44 -10.53
C GLN A 6 13.95 -7.25 -9.13
N VAL A 7 15.27 -7.05 -9.08
CA VAL A 7 16.00 -6.79 -7.86
C VAL A 7 16.01 -5.29 -7.60
N LEU A 8 15.41 -4.87 -6.50
CA LEU A 8 15.54 -3.49 -6.01
C LEU A 8 16.76 -3.39 -5.12
N LYS A 9 17.56 -2.38 -5.40
CA LYS A 9 18.62 -1.93 -4.49
C LYS A 9 18.07 -0.68 -3.82
N GLY A 10 17.73 -0.79 -2.54
CA GLY A 10 17.38 0.35 -1.69
C GLY A 10 18.38 0.45 -0.55
N LYS A 11 18.79 1.66 -0.19
CA LYS A 11 19.60 1.91 1.00
C LYS A 11 18.73 2.46 2.10
N ILE A 12 18.88 1.92 3.30
CA ILE A 12 18.21 2.46 4.48
C ILE A 12 19.27 3.08 5.39
N GLY A 13 19.42 4.40 5.28
CA GLY A 13 20.44 5.14 6.03
C GLY A 13 21.85 4.62 5.74
N SER A 14 22.60 4.21 6.77
CA SER A 14 23.94 3.64 6.65
C SER A 14 23.97 2.12 6.46
N TYR A 15 22.83 1.43 6.52
CA TYR A 15 22.75 -0.02 6.36
C TYR A 15 22.35 -0.38 4.92
N LYS A 16 23.26 -1.08 4.22
CA LYS A 16 22.93 -1.83 3.01
C LYS A 16 22.07 -3.01 3.43
N ILE A 17 20.76 -2.91 3.25
CA ILE A 17 19.97 -4.12 3.19
C ILE A 17 20.17 -4.68 1.78
N GLY A 18 20.32 -5.99 1.69
CA GLY A 18 20.60 -6.68 0.44
C GLY A 18 19.59 -6.35 -0.66
N SER A 19 19.96 -6.72 -1.87
CA SER A 19 19.07 -6.77 -3.03
C SER A 19 17.74 -7.47 -2.68
N TYR A 20 16.62 -6.76 -2.77
CA TYR A 20 15.29 -7.34 -2.56
C TYR A 20 14.72 -7.82 -3.88
N LYS A 21 14.10 -9.00 -3.91
CA LYS A 21 13.38 -9.43 -5.12
C LYS A 21 11.93 -9.00 -5.02
N ILE A 22 11.48 -8.24 -6.01
CA ILE A 22 10.08 -7.99 -6.23
C ILE A 22 9.37 -9.33 -6.46
N THR A 23 8.59 -9.76 -5.46
CA THR A 23 7.69 -10.90 -5.55
C THR A 23 6.32 -10.43 -6.04
N SER A 24 5.55 -11.29 -6.71
CA SER A 24 4.18 -10.97 -7.17
C SER A 24 3.28 -10.39 -6.07
N LYS A 25 3.48 -10.81 -4.82
CA LYS A 25 2.73 -10.30 -3.66
C LYS A 25 3.08 -8.83 -3.34
N LEU A 26 4.36 -8.46 -3.44
CA LEU A 26 4.82 -7.08 -3.22
C LEU A 26 4.42 -6.18 -4.40
N GLU A 27 4.53 -6.69 -5.64
CA GLU A 27 4.02 -6.00 -6.83
C GLU A 27 2.54 -5.67 -6.66
N ASN A 28 1.72 -6.64 -6.28
CA ASN A 28 0.28 -6.42 -6.13
C ASN A 28 -0.04 -5.33 -5.10
N ALA A 29 0.75 -5.19 -4.03
CA ALA A 29 0.58 -4.13 -3.05
C ALA A 29 0.96 -2.75 -3.60
N ILE A 30 2.00 -2.67 -4.44
CA ILE A 30 2.42 -1.46 -5.14
C ILE A 30 1.42 -1.10 -6.24
N TRP A 31 0.94 -2.07 -7.02
CA TRP A 31 -0.07 -1.88 -8.06
C TRP A 31 -1.38 -1.38 -7.46
N LEU A 32 -1.84 -1.93 -6.34
CA LEU A 32 -3.03 -1.41 -5.63
C LEU A 32 -2.82 0.00 -5.09
N ALA A 33 -1.66 0.28 -4.49
CA ALA A 33 -1.32 1.63 -4.01
C ALA A 33 -1.24 2.66 -5.15
N THR A 34 -0.88 2.23 -6.36
CA THR A 34 -0.80 3.07 -7.56
C THR A 34 -2.15 3.15 -8.29
N ALA A 35 -2.99 2.11 -8.21
CA ALA A 35 -4.33 2.09 -8.79
C ALA A 35 -5.27 3.13 -8.16
N PHE A 36 -4.98 3.59 -6.95
CA PHE A 36 -5.67 4.72 -6.33
C PHE A 36 -5.74 5.97 -7.20
N SER A 37 -4.63 6.34 -7.84
CA SER A 37 -4.62 7.51 -8.74
C SER A 37 -5.38 7.28 -10.04
N LEU A 38 -5.66 6.01 -10.39
CA LEU A 38 -6.47 5.68 -11.56
C LEU A 38 -7.98 5.82 -11.28
N ILE A 39 -8.42 5.63 -10.03
CA ILE A 39 -9.84 5.74 -9.65
C ILE A 39 -10.28 7.21 -9.60
N TYR A 40 -9.45 8.11 -9.04
CA TYR A 40 -9.85 9.51 -8.82
C TYR A 40 -9.34 10.49 -9.88
N GLY A 41 -8.39 10.10 -10.73
CA GLY A 41 -7.72 11.06 -11.61
C GLY A 41 -7.04 12.20 -10.83
N GLU A 42 -6.68 13.29 -11.52
CA GLU A 42 -6.08 14.54 -11.01
C GLU A 42 -5.78 14.62 -9.49
N HIS A 43 -4.49 14.54 -9.16
CA HIS A 43 -3.91 14.95 -7.86
C HIS A 43 -4.28 14.15 -6.60
N PHE A 44 -5.11 13.10 -6.66
CA PHE A 44 -5.38 12.27 -5.47
C PHE A 44 -4.36 11.12 -5.32
N HIS A 45 -3.16 11.47 -4.84
CA HIS A 45 -2.05 10.52 -4.69
C HIS A 45 -1.67 10.23 -3.24
N ILE A 46 -2.55 9.55 -2.50
CA ILE A 46 -2.37 9.31 -1.06
C ILE A 46 -1.07 8.55 -0.70
N CYS A 47 -0.58 7.72 -1.63
CA CYS A 47 0.66 6.97 -1.48
C CYS A 47 1.84 7.54 -2.27
N GLN A 48 1.71 8.70 -2.94
CA GLN A 48 2.80 9.26 -3.73
C GLN A 48 4.00 9.62 -2.85
N PRO A 49 5.20 9.13 -3.19
CA PRO A 49 6.39 9.42 -2.43
C PRO A 49 6.90 10.84 -2.74
N ASP A 50 7.74 11.35 -1.84
CA ASP A 50 8.42 12.65 -1.94
C ASP A 50 9.72 12.58 -2.76
N VAL A 51 9.92 11.51 -3.54
CA VAL A 51 11.08 11.29 -4.41
C VAL A 51 10.63 10.90 -5.82
N GLY A 52 11.49 11.11 -6.82
CA GLY A 52 11.21 10.75 -8.21
C GLY A 52 11.21 9.23 -8.47
N ILE A 53 10.60 8.80 -9.57
CA ILE A 53 10.41 7.38 -9.92
C ILE A 53 11.73 6.59 -10.05
N ASP A 54 12.81 7.25 -10.44
CA ASP A 54 14.14 6.64 -10.59
C ASP A 54 14.94 6.60 -9.28
N HIS A 55 14.38 7.09 -8.17
CA HIS A 55 15.04 7.09 -6.87
C HIS A 55 14.99 5.69 -6.23
N GLU A 56 16.09 5.24 -5.63
CA GLU A 56 16.19 3.90 -5.02
C GLU A 56 15.12 3.64 -3.94
N ASP A 57 14.76 4.68 -3.18
CA ASP A 57 13.73 4.60 -2.13
C ASP A 57 12.29 4.83 -2.63
N TYR A 58 12.05 5.01 -3.93
CA TYR A 58 10.72 5.35 -4.44
C TYR A 58 9.65 4.36 -3.97
N GLU A 59 9.93 3.07 -4.11
CA GLU A 59 8.97 2.00 -3.79
C GLU A 59 8.79 1.81 -2.28
N ILE A 60 9.88 1.85 -1.50
CA ILE A 60 9.77 1.71 -0.05
C ILE A 60 9.02 2.91 0.56
N LYS A 61 9.15 4.11 -0.02
CA LYS A 61 8.38 5.29 0.37
C LYS A 61 6.89 5.18 0.02
N ILE A 62 6.53 4.54 -1.10
CA ILE A 62 5.14 4.17 -1.38
C ILE A 62 4.62 3.23 -0.29
N LEU A 63 5.37 2.18 0.05
CA LEU A 63 4.96 1.21 1.07
C LEU A 63 4.84 1.83 2.47
N LEU A 64 5.74 2.75 2.84
CA LEU A 64 5.64 3.51 4.10
C LEU A 64 4.34 4.31 4.16
N ARG A 65 4.01 5.02 3.08
CA ARG A 65 2.76 5.79 3.00
C ARG A 65 1.55 4.88 3.03
N HIS A 66 1.59 3.75 2.33
CA HIS A 66 0.54 2.74 2.37
C HIS A 66 0.28 2.27 3.81
N VAL A 67 1.32 1.83 4.53
CA VAL A 67 1.19 1.36 5.92
C VAL A 67 0.66 2.45 6.85
N ARG A 68 1.07 3.71 6.68
CA ARG A 68 0.58 4.82 7.51
C ARG A 68 -0.91 5.14 7.31
N HIS A 69 -1.48 4.79 6.14
CA HIS A 69 -2.89 5.03 5.84
C HIS A 69 -3.78 3.80 6.08
N PHE A 70 -3.29 2.60 5.78
CA PHE A 70 -4.10 1.37 5.77
C PHE A 70 -3.62 0.31 6.76
N GLY A 71 -2.50 0.56 7.43
CA GLY A 71 -1.96 -0.29 8.48
C GLY A 71 -2.60 -0.07 9.85
N PRO A 72 -2.07 -0.76 10.87
CA PRO A 72 -0.85 -1.61 10.86
C PRO A 72 -1.02 -2.93 10.09
N PHE A 73 0.10 -3.62 9.79
CA PHE A 73 0.02 -5.00 9.31
C PHE A 73 -0.67 -5.90 10.34
N PRO A 74 -1.68 -6.69 9.95
CA PRO A 74 -2.33 -7.62 10.87
C PRO A 74 -1.40 -8.80 11.17
N ILE A 75 -1.54 -9.38 12.37
CA ILE A 75 -0.75 -10.55 12.81
C ILE A 75 -0.89 -11.71 11.81
N SER A 76 -2.08 -11.90 11.24
CA SER A 76 -2.39 -12.94 10.26
C SER A 76 -1.47 -12.90 9.04
N PHE A 77 -0.91 -11.74 8.68
CA PHE A 77 0.01 -11.60 7.55
C PHE A 77 1.24 -12.52 7.68
N GLN A 78 1.66 -12.85 8.91
CA GLN A 78 2.77 -13.76 9.17
C GLN A 78 2.55 -15.18 8.66
N GLU A 79 1.31 -15.61 8.49
CA GLU A 79 0.98 -16.95 8.01
C GLU A 79 1.23 -17.11 6.50
N ILE A 80 1.28 -16.00 5.76
CA ILE A 80 1.35 -16.00 4.29
C ILE A 80 2.58 -15.26 3.75
N ALA A 81 3.31 -14.56 4.62
CA ALA A 81 4.51 -13.82 4.29
C ALA A 81 5.76 -14.70 4.46
N GLY A 82 6.68 -14.64 3.49
CA GLY A 82 8.02 -15.19 3.65
C GLY A 82 8.89 -14.33 4.57
N GLU A 83 10.06 -14.84 4.94
CA GLU A 83 11.02 -14.14 5.82
C GLU A 83 11.35 -12.72 5.36
N GLU A 84 11.72 -12.55 4.08
CA GLU A 84 12.01 -11.24 3.48
C GLU A 84 10.81 -10.26 3.58
N GLN A 85 9.59 -10.76 3.39
CA GLN A 85 8.38 -9.93 3.47
C GLN A 85 8.08 -9.52 4.91
N LEU A 86 8.40 -10.37 5.88
CA LEU A 86 8.28 -10.07 7.30
C LEU A 86 9.33 -9.08 7.78
N GLU A 87 10.56 -9.16 7.28
CA GLU A 87 11.60 -8.16 7.53
C GLU A 87 11.16 -6.79 7.02
N ILE A 88 10.66 -6.72 5.79
CA ILE A 88 10.15 -5.47 5.20
C ILE A 88 8.96 -4.94 6.02
N ALA A 89 7.97 -5.79 6.35
CA ALA A 89 6.81 -5.39 7.13
C ALA A 89 7.22 -4.85 8.51
N THR A 90 8.16 -5.52 9.18
CA THR A 90 8.71 -5.09 10.47
C THR A 90 9.39 -3.73 10.32
N TRP A 91 10.24 -3.58 9.30
CA TRP A 91 10.91 -2.32 9.02
C TRP A 91 9.94 -1.16 8.77
N LEU A 92 8.90 -1.39 7.95
CA LEU A 92 7.86 -0.39 7.66
C LEU A 92 7.11 0.04 8.91
N MET A 93 6.79 -0.91 9.79
CA MET A 93 6.12 -0.65 11.06
C MET A 93 7.03 0.12 12.04
N THR A 94 8.31 -0.24 12.15
CA THR A 94 9.29 0.49 12.97
C THR A 94 9.49 1.92 12.47
N ASN A 95 9.47 2.14 11.16
CA ASN A 95 9.64 3.47 10.54
C ASN A 95 8.30 4.22 10.33
N SER A 96 7.21 3.70 10.90
CA SER A 96 5.91 4.35 10.93
C SER A 96 5.43 4.40 12.38
N PRO A 97 6.03 5.23 13.24
CA PRO A 97 5.58 5.34 14.62
C PRO A 97 4.15 5.93 14.70
N PRO A 98 3.39 5.69 15.79
CA PRO A 98 1.95 6.00 15.89
C PRO A 98 1.55 7.41 15.43
N GLU A 99 2.37 8.42 15.72
CA GLU A 99 2.17 9.82 15.35
C GLU A 99 2.25 10.10 13.84
N THR A 100 2.87 9.20 13.08
CA THR A 100 2.95 9.30 11.62
C THR A 100 1.77 8.66 10.91
N PHE A 101 0.95 7.88 11.62
CA PHE A 101 -0.26 7.31 11.03
C PHE A 101 -1.25 8.41 10.67
N ARG A 102 -1.88 8.22 9.51
CA ARG A 102 -2.97 9.04 8.99
C ARG A 102 -4.03 8.06 8.49
N PRO A 103 -4.77 7.39 9.40
CA PRO A 103 -5.69 6.33 9.00
C PRO A 103 -6.67 6.82 7.94
N PHE A 104 -6.76 6.12 6.80
CA PHE A 104 -7.57 6.57 5.67
C PHE A 104 -9.06 6.71 6.01
N ALA A 105 -9.54 5.90 6.96
CA ALA A 105 -10.90 6.01 7.49
C ALA A 105 -11.21 7.39 8.10
N ARG A 106 -10.18 8.17 8.48
CA ARG A 106 -10.30 9.51 9.07
C ARG A 106 -10.11 10.64 8.05
N THR A 107 -9.90 10.34 6.77
CA THR A 107 -9.84 11.35 5.71
C THR A 107 -11.16 12.12 5.67
N ALA A 108 -11.06 13.44 5.50
CA ALA A 108 -12.22 14.33 5.58
C ALA A 108 -13.16 14.12 4.39
N ASN A 109 -14.48 14.24 4.63
CA ASN A 109 -15.50 13.98 3.60
C ASN A 109 -15.46 14.96 2.43
N LYS A 110 -14.85 16.13 2.63
CA LYS A 110 -14.57 17.11 1.58
C LYS A 110 -13.51 16.63 0.58
N GLU A 111 -12.68 15.66 0.97
CA GLU A 111 -11.57 15.12 0.17
C GLU A 111 -11.95 13.78 -0.45
N VAL A 112 -12.65 12.92 0.32
CA VAL A 112 -13.13 11.61 -0.13
C VAL A 112 -14.50 11.33 0.47
N SER A 113 -15.48 10.99 -0.36
CA SER A 113 -16.84 10.70 0.12
C SER A 113 -16.86 9.49 1.07
N GLU A 114 -17.94 9.33 1.85
CA GLU A 114 -18.08 8.15 2.71
C GLU A 114 -18.24 6.85 1.91
N VAL A 115 -18.90 6.92 0.75
CA VAL A 115 -19.09 5.75 -0.14
C VAL A 115 -17.74 5.28 -0.67
N ASP A 116 -16.95 6.21 -1.17
CA ASP A 116 -15.57 6.03 -1.61
C ASP A 116 -14.67 5.43 -0.54
N LYS A 117 -14.67 6.02 0.67
CA LYS A 117 -13.85 5.53 1.78
C LYS A 117 -14.18 4.07 2.11
N ARG A 118 -15.47 3.72 2.17
CA ARG A 118 -15.89 2.34 2.45
C ARG A 118 -15.42 1.38 1.37
N PHE A 119 -15.56 1.73 0.10
CA PHE A 119 -15.15 0.89 -1.02
C PHE A 119 -13.63 0.66 -1.00
N LEU A 120 -12.85 1.74 -0.91
CA LEU A 120 -11.40 1.68 -0.92
C LEU A 120 -10.83 0.90 0.28
N LEU A 121 -11.44 1.02 1.46
CA LEU A 121 -11.03 0.24 2.64
C LEU A 121 -11.26 -1.28 2.50
N LYS A 122 -12.11 -1.71 1.55
CA LYS A 122 -12.29 -3.13 1.20
C LYS A 122 -11.16 -3.63 0.29
N MET A 123 -10.70 -2.79 -0.64
CA MET A 123 -9.62 -3.11 -1.58
C MET A 123 -8.24 -3.08 -0.93
N MET A 124 -7.99 -2.14 -0.01
CA MET A 124 -6.65 -1.83 0.50
C MET A 124 -6.24 -2.56 1.77
N LYS A 125 -6.81 -3.73 2.04
CA LYS A 125 -6.36 -4.53 3.18
C LYS A 125 -4.91 -4.99 2.94
N LEU A 126 -4.08 -4.83 3.97
CA LEU A 126 -2.69 -5.28 3.95
C LEU A 126 -2.58 -6.81 3.86
N ASP A 127 -3.45 -7.55 4.55
CA ASP A 127 -3.59 -9.00 4.33
C ASP A 127 -4.48 -9.23 3.08
N PRO A 128 -3.94 -9.79 1.99
CA PRO A 128 -4.69 -10.04 0.77
C PRO A 128 -5.89 -10.98 0.98
N ARG A 129 -5.86 -11.87 1.97
CA ARG A 129 -7.00 -12.77 2.27
C ARG A 129 -8.18 -12.04 2.89
N ALA A 130 -7.94 -10.88 3.49
CA ALA A 130 -8.97 -10.04 4.08
C ALA A 130 -9.61 -9.07 3.08
N ARG A 131 -9.08 -8.97 1.84
CA ARG A 131 -9.69 -8.15 0.79
C ARG A 131 -11.00 -8.77 0.35
N SER A 132 -11.98 -7.92 0.07
CA SER A 132 -13.25 -8.37 -0.51
C SER A 132 -12.98 -9.08 -1.84
N ARG A 133 -13.81 -10.08 -2.15
CA ARG A 133 -13.70 -10.80 -3.42
C ARG A 133 -14.06 -9.88 -4.56
N VAL A 134 -13.58 -10.21 -5.76
CA VAL A 134 -13.89 -9.43 -6.96
C VAL A 134 -15.40 -9.36 -7.19
N GLU A 135 -16.12 -10.47 -6.96
CA GLU A 135 -17.58 -10.49 -7.13
C GLU A 135 -18.28 -9.54 -6.15
N ASP A 136 -17.82 -9.47 -4.89
CA ASP A 136 -18.38 -8.56 -3.89
C ASP A 136 -18.07 -7.10 -4.21
N LEU A 137 -16.87 -6.82 -4.74
CA LEU A 137 -16.48 -5.48 -5.15
C LEU A 137 -17.29 -5.01 -6.35
N LEU A 138 -17.51 -5.85 -7.35
CA LEU A 138 -18.27 -5.50 -8.56
C LEU A 138 -19.76 -5.25 -8.27
N ASN A 139 -20.31 -5.86 -7.21
CA ASN A 139 -21.69 -5.66 -6.78
C ASN A 139 -21.78 -4.63 -5.62
N ASP A 140 -20.73 -3.85 -5.37
CA ASP A 140 -20.73 -2.85 -4.32
C ASP A 140 -21.60 -1.65 -4.69
N VAL A 141 -22.27 -1.07 -3.69
CA VAL A 141 -23.04 0.18 -3.82
C VAL A 141 -22.21 1.35 -4.36
N TRP A 142 -20.88 1.26 -4.33
CA TRP A 142 -19.98 2.21 -4.98
C TRP A 142 -20.21 2.30 -6.50
N PHE A 143 -20.66 1.23 -7.15
CA PHE A 143 -21.01 1.20 -8.58
C PHE A 143 -22.46 1.59 -8.86
N GLU A 144 -23.28 1.79 -7.84
CA GLU A 144 -24.61 2.35 -8.01
C GLU A 144 -24.42 3.87 -8.21
N GLU A 145 -24.64 4.35 -9.44
CA GLU A 145 -24.52 5.78 -9.78
C GLU A 145 -25.40 6.65 -8.87
N ASP A 146 -24.91 7.87 -8.56
CA ASP A 146 -25.75 9.00 -8.12
C ASP A 146 -26.52 9.58 -9.32
#